data_AF-A0AAV3PVR3-F1
#
_entry.id   AF-A0AAV3PVR3-F1
#
_cell.length_a   1.000
_cell.length_b   1.000
_cell.length_c   1.000
_cell.angle_alpha   90.00
_cell.angle_beta   90.00
_cell.angle_gamma   90.00
#
_symmetry.space_group_name_H-M   'P 1'
#
loop_
_entity.id
_entity.type
_entity.pdbx_description
1 polymer ?
#
loop_
_entity_poly.entity_id
_entity_poly.type
_entity_poly.pdbx_seq_one_letter_code
_entity_poly.pdbx_strand_id
1 'polypeptide(L)'
;MPKFKTYDGMGDPGNHLKAYDSQLSFWIREHDVYTRAFPSSLSGAALKWFHKLPPNSIDCWQDSVDLFMDKFGGSIIAEQDE
;
A
#
# COMPACT_ATOMS: atom_id res chain seq x y z
N MET A 1 -6.80 -14.35 8.59
CA MET A 1 -6.17 -13.09 8.14
C MET A 1 -7.12 -11.94 8.45
N PRO A 2 -6.62 -10.78 8.92
CA PRO A 2 -7.43 -9.58 9.06
C PRO A 2 -8.11 -9.24 7.74
N LYS A 3 -9.38 -8.82 7.79
CA LYS A 3 -10.13 -8.40 6.61
C LYS A 3 -9.88 -6.92 6.39
N PHE A 4 -9.02 -6.59 5.44
CA PHE A 4 -8.77 -5.20 5.07
C PHE A 4 -9.98 -4.61 4.36
N LYS A 5 -10.28 -3.35 4.64
CA LYS A 5 -11.03 -2.54 3.68
C LYS A 5 -10.18 -2.45 2.41
N THR A 6 -10.73 -2.88 1.28
CA THR A 6 -9.95 -2.92 0.04
C THR A 6 -9.96 -1.57 -0.66
N TYR A 7 -8.82 -1.20 -1.25
CA TYR A 7 -8.69 -0.03 -2.11
C TYR A 7 -8.82 -0.45 -3.57
N ASP A 8 -9.81 0.09 -4.27
CA ASP A 8 -10.11 -0.26 -5.68
C ASP A 8 -9.36 0.61 -6.70
N GLY A 9 -8.65 1.64 -6.23
CA GLY A 9 -8.04 2.68 -7.05
C GLY A 9 -8.72 4.05 -6.92
N MET A 10 -9.77 4.18 -6.09
CA MET A 10 -10.50 5.43 -5.88
C MET A 10 -10.40 5.93 -4.43
N GLY A 11 -10.40 7.26 -4.28
CA GLY A 11 -10.25 7.92 -2.99
C GLY A 11 -8.79 8.12 -2.59
N ASP A 12 -8.58 8.55 -1.34
CA ASP A 12 -7.27 8.96 -0.83
C ASP A 12 -6.37 7.75 -0.51
N PRO A 13 -5.25 7.56 -1.23
CA PRO A 13 -4.33 6.43 -1.01
C PRO A 13 -3.53 6.56 0.30
N GLY A 14 -3.26 7.77 0.78
CA GLY A 14 -2.58 7.99 2.06
C GLY A 14 -3.44 7.53 3.24
N ASN A 15 -4.74 7.77 3.19
CA ASN A 15 -5.70 7.27 4.16
C ASN A 15 -5.81 5.74 4.12
N HIS A 16 -5.71 5.13 2.94
CA HIS A 16 -5.64 3.68 2.82
C HIS A 16 -4.39 3.12 3.51
N LEU A 17 -3.21 3.72 3.26
CA LEU A 17 -1.95 3.31 3.90
C LEU A 17 -2.01 3.44 5.42
N LYS A 18 -2.55 4.55 5.95
CA LYS A 18 -2.75 4.74 7.40
C LYS A 18 -3.68 3.69 7.99
N ALA A 19 -4.79 3.39 7.30
CA ALA A 19 -5.73 2.37 7.76
C ALA A 19 -5.14 0.96 7.70
N TYR A 20 -4.29 0.68 6.70
CA TYR A 20 -3.57 -0.57 6.55
C TYR A 20 -2.53 -0.75 7.66
N ASP A 21 -1.72 0.28 7.92
CA ASP A 21 -0.70 0.28 8.98
C ASP A 21 -1.32 0.15 10.38
N SER A 22 -2.38 0.91 10.66
CA SER A 22 -3.10 0.80 11.94
C SER A 22 -3.70 -0.58 12.17
N GLN A 23 -4.16 -1.26 11.11
CA GLN A 23 -4.65 -2.63 11.23
C GLN A 23 -3.51 -3.62 11.47
N LEU A 24 -2.40 -3.54 10.72
CA LEU A 24 -1.33 -4.53 10.83
C LEU A 24 -0.42 -4.34 12.03
N SER A 25 -0.16 -3.12 12.47
CA SER A 25 0.70 -2.82 13.62
C SER A 25 0.21 -3.47 14.91
N PHE A 26 -1.10 -3.72 15.01
CA PHE A 26 -1.70 -4.46 16.12
C PHE A 26 -1.44 -5.98 16.07
N TRP A 27 -1.31 -6.56 14.87
CA TRP A 27 -1.22 -8.01 14.70
C TRP A 27 0.20 -8.51 14.38
N ILE A 28 1.05 -7.67 13.79
CA ILE A 28 2.30 -8.13 13.16
C ILE A 28 3.44 -7.16 13.46
N ARG A 29 4.52 -7.70 14.04
CA ARG A 29 5.75 -6.94 14.36
C ARG A 29 6.81 -7.00 13.26
N GLU A 30 6.63 -7.83 12.24
CA GLU A 30 7.61 -8.07 11.18
C GLU A 30 7.22 -7.31 9.91
N HIS A 31 8.06 -6.37 9.49
CA HIS A 31 7.85 -5.55 8.29
C HIS A 31 7.75 -6.38 7.00
N ASP A 32 8.42 -7.54 6.91
CA ASP A 32 8.36 -8.43 5.74
C ASP A 32 6.95 -8.94 5.44
N VAL A 33 6.08 -9.00 6.46
CA VAL A 33 4.71 -9.45 6.30
C VAL A 33 3.82 -8.35 5.75
N TYR A 34 4.15 -7.07 5.98
CA TYR A 34 3.40 -5.93 5.44
C TYR A 34 3.38 -5.96 3.92
N THR A 35 4.55 -6.13 3.31
CA THR A 35 4.69 -6.24 1.85
C THR A 35 3.90 -7.42 1.29
N ARG A 36 4.04 -8.60 1.91
CA ARG A 36 3.35 -9.82 1.45
C ARG A 36 1.84 -9.75 1.59
N ALA A 37 1.34 -9.07 2.62
CA ALA A 37 -0.09 -8.94 2.87
C ALA A 37 -0.73 -7.80 2.05
N PHE A 38 0.05 -6.87 1.50
CA PHE A 38 -0.48 -5.67 0.85
C PHE A 38 -1.45 -5.93 -0.30
N PRO A 39 -1.20 -6.92 -1.20
CA PRO A 39 -2.14 -7.24 -2.27
C PRO A 39 -3.55 -7.61 -1.77
N SER A 40 -3.66 -8.17 -0.55
CA SER A 40 -4.96 -8.52 0.04
C SER A 40 -5.77 -7.30 0.50
N SER A 41 -5.13 -6.13 0.59
CA SER A 41 -5.78 -4.85 0.85
C SER A 41 -6.19 -4.10 -0.43
N LEU A 42 -5.95 -4.67 -1.62
CA LEU A 42 -6.25 -4.06 -2.89
C LEU A 42 -7.39 -4.80 -3.60
N SER A 43 -8.14 -4.07 -4.41
CA SER A 43 -9.16 -4.62 -5.30
C SER A 43 -9.17 -3.88 -6.64
N GLY A 44 -10.04 -4.29 -7.57
CA GLY A 44 -10.30 -3.53 -8.79
C GLY A 44 -9.05 -3.19 -9.61
N ALA A 45 -8.85 -1.89 -9.87
CA ALA A 45 -7.74 -1.38 -10.67
C ALA A 45 -6.41 -1.41 -9.91
N ALA A 46 -6.43 -1.20 -8.59
CA ALA A 46 -5.24 -1.22 -7.76
C ALA A 46 -4.59 -2.61 -7.71
N LEU A 47 -5.39 -3.67 -7.51
CA LEU A 47 -4.86 -5.04 -7.52
C LEU A 47 -4.30 -5.43 -8.89
N LYS A 48 -4.97 -5.02 -9.98
CA LYS A 48 -4.50 -5.24 -11.35
C LYS A 48 -3.19 -4.53 -11.64
N TRP A 49 -2.98 -3.34 -11.09
CA TRP A 49 -1.72 -2.62 -11.19
C TRP A 49 -0.61 -3.34 -10.43
N PHE A 50 -0.87 -3.77 -9.20
CA PHE A 50 0.12 -4.45 -8.38
C PHE A 50 0.66 -5.72 -9.06
N HIS A 51 -0.22 -6.53 -9.66
CA HIS A 51 0.20 -7.73 -10.40
C HIS A 51 0.96 -7.44 -11.71
N LYS A 52 0.99 -6.20 -12.20
CA LYS A 52 1.74 -5.80 -13.40
C LYS A 52 3.13 -5.24 -13.07
N LEU A 53 3.46 -5.09 -11.79
CA LEU A 53 4.79 -4.64 -11.39
C LEU A 53 5.84 -5.65 -11.87
N PRO A 54 6.99 -5.19 -12.37
CA PRO A 54 8.10 -6.08 -12.71
C PRO A 54 8.53 -6.91 -11.50
N PRO A 55 9.08 -8.12 -11.70
CA PRO A 55 9.71 -8.88 -10.63
C PRO A 55 10.79 -8.05 -9.92
N ASN A 56 10.92 -8.22 -8.60
CA ASN A 56 11.88 -7.49 -7.75
C ASN A 56 11.69 -5.96 -7.74
N SER A 57 10.49 -5.46 -8.06
CA SER A 57 10.18 -4.02 -7.92
C SER A 57 9.90 -3.61 -6.47
N ILE A 58 9.75 -4.58 -5.58
CA ILE A 58 9.41 -4.37 -4.18
C ILE A 58 10.30 -5.30 -3.35
N ASP A 59 11.28 -4.72 -2.65
CA ASP A 59 12.17 -5.44 -1.74
C ASP A 59 11.71 -5.27 -0.29
N CYS A 60 11.08 -4.13 0.03
CA CYS A 60 10.59 -3.81 1.36
C CYS A 60 9.21 -3.14 1.36
N TRP A 61 8.70 -2.83 2.55
CA TRP A 61 7.40 -2.14 2.68
C TRP A 61 7.44 -0.73 2.08
N GLN A 62 8.57 -0.04 2.22
CA GLN A 62 8.73 1.32 1.71
C GLN A 62 8.57 1.37 0.18
N ASP A 63 9.14 0.41 -0.55
CA ASP A 63 8.97 0.33 -2.01
C ASP A 63 7.51 0.15 -2.42
N SER A 64 6.74 -0.61 -1.61
CA SER A 64 5.29 -0.76 -1.83
C SER A 64 4.56 0.57 -1.65
N VAL A 65 4.92 1.34 -0.63
CA VAL A 65 4.35 2.67 -0.34
C VAL A 65 4.68 3.64 -1.46
N ASP A 66 5.94 3.73 -1.86
CA ASP A 66 6.41 4.70 -2.85
C ASP A 66 5.78 4.43 -4.22
N LEU A 67 5.77 3.18 -4.69
CA LEU A 67 5.13 2.80 -5.95
C LEU A 67 3.63 3.03 -5.91
N PHE A 68 2.98 2.75 -4.78
CA PHE A 68 1.54 2.95 -4.64
C PHE A 68 1.17 4.43 -4.65
N MET A 69 1.96 5.27 -3.97
CA MET A 69 1.77 6.72 -3.95
C MET A 69 2.14 7.38 -5.28
N ASP A 70 3.18 6.93 -5.98
CA ASP A 70 3.45 7.38 -7.35
C ASP A 70 2.27 7.07 -8.27
N LYS A 71 1.67 5.88 -8.13
CA LYS A 71 0.59 5.45 -9.00
C LYS A 71 -0.76 6.11 -8.71
N PHE A 72 -1.13 6.22 -7.44
CA PHE A 72 -2.47 6.62 -7.00
C PHE A 72 -2.50 7.93 -6.22
N GLY A 73 -1.35 8.39 -5.72
CA GLY A 73 -1.19 9.59 -4.91
C GLY A 73 -1.43 10.90 -5.64
N GLY A 74 -1.56 10.87 -6.97
CA GLY A 74 -2.04 12.00 -7.79
C GLY A 74 -1.40 13.32 -7.41
N SER A 75 -0.11 13.51 -7.72
CA SER A 75 0.65 14.75 -7.48
C SER A 75 0.40 15.41 -6.11
N ILE A 76 0.85 14.76 -5.04
CA ILE A 76 1.31 15.50 -3.85
C ILE A 76 2.81 15.34 -3.80
N ILE A 77 3.49 16.15 -4.62
CA ILE A 77 4.88 16.52 -4.37
C ILE A 77 4.79 17.68 -3.37
N ALA A 78 5.50 17.58 -2.25
CA ALA A 78 5.45 18.42 -1.05
C ALA A 78 4.14 18.22 -0.26
N GLU A 79 4.13 17.70 0.96
CA GLU A 79 4.86 18.22 2.12
C GLU A 79 5.36 17.05 2.99
N GLN A 80 6.67 16.79 2.93
CA GLN A 80 7.42 16.39 4.12
C GLN A 80 8.04 17.67 4.65
N ASP A 81 7.48 18.24 5.70
CA ASP A 81 8.22 19.08 6.65
C ASP A 81 7.51 19.05 8.02
N GLU A 82 8.36 18.82 9.03
CA GLU A 82 8.21 18.82 10.49
C GLU A 82 7.52 17.65 11.22
#